data_AF-A0AAW4KY04-F1
#
_entry.id   AF-A0AAW4KY04-F1
#
_cell.length_a   1.000
_cell.length_b   1.000
_cell.length_c   1.000
_cell.angle_alpha   90.00
_cell.angle_beta   90.00
_cell.angle_gamma   90.00
#
_symmetry.space_group_name_H-M   'P 1'
#
loop_
_entity.id
_entity.type
_entity.pdbx_description
1 polymer ?
#
loop_
_entity_poly.entity_id
_entity_poly.type
_entity_poly.pdbx_seq_one_letter_code
_entity_poly.pdbx_strand_id
1 'polypeptide(L)'
;ALYAAFKVADREGLLLLDLKDLKALLNHLRYHPELLGEDAALMTTGSSQALLRRLAVLEQQGAEALFGEPALQLEDILQPASDGRGRIHLLD
;
A
#
# COMPACT_ATOMS: atom_id res chain seq x y z
N ALA A 1 1.93 16.69 5.03
CA ALA A 1 0.78 15.83 4.71
C ALA A 1 1.25 14.40 4.42
N LEU A 2 1.61 14.05 3.18
CA LEU A 2 1.90 12.66 2.80
C LEU A 2 3.03 12.00 3.62
N TYR A 3 4.12 12.73 3.86
CA TYR A 3 5.20 12.25 4.73
C TYR A 3 4.74 11.91 6.17
N ALA A 4 3.82 12.71 6.72
CA ALA A 4 3.26 12.46 8.05
C ALA A 4 2.41 11.18 8.07
N ALA A 5 1.67 10.90 6.99
CA ALA A 5 0.93 9.65 6.86
C ALA A 5 1.89 8.44 6.87
N PHE A 6 3.00 8.49 6.12
CA PHE A 6 4.01 7.43 6.13
C PHE A 6 4.65 7.23 7.51
N LYS A 7 4.99 8.32 8.22
CA LYS A 7 5.48 8.22 9.61
C LYS A 7 4.50 7.50 10.53
N VAL A 8 3.20 7.74 10.37
CA VAL A 8 2.19 7.02 11.16
C VAL A 8 2.15 5.56 10.75
N ALA A 9 2.17 5.24 9.44
CA ALA A 9 2.21 3.86 8.97
C ALA A 9 3.39 3.08 9.57
N ASP A 10 4.60 3.65 9.53
CA ASP A 10 5.80 3.04 10.09
C ASP A 10 5.69 2.81 11.60
N ARG A 11 5.16 3.79 12.33
CA ARG A 11 4.98 3.70 13.79
C ARG A 11 3.97 2.64 14.19
N GLU A 12 2.87 2.52 13.44
CA GLU A 12 1.77 1.58 13.71
C GLU A 12 2.00 0.21 13.04
N GLY A 13 3.12 0.01 12.33
CA GLY A 13 3.42 -1.25 11.63
C GLY A 13 2.46 -1.56 10.48
N LEU A 14 1.87 -0.54 9.87
CA LEU A 14 0.94 -0.69 8.75
C LEU A 14 1.72 -0.83 7.43
N LEU A 15 1.61 -2.01 6.82
CA LEU A 15 2.11 -2.23 5.46
C LEU A 15 1.20 -1.50 4.48
N LEU A 16 1.77 -0.58 3.71
CA LEU A 16 1.08 0.11 2.61
C LEU A 16 1.48 -0.55 1.30
N LEU A 17 0.79 -1.63 0.95
CA LEU A 17 1.14 -2.48 -0.19
C LEU A 17 0.65 -1.87 -1.51
N ASP A 18 -0.51 -1.21 -1.47
CA ASP A 18 -1.11 -0.59 -2.64
C ASP A 18 -1.65 0.83 -2.38
N LEU A 19 -2.20 1.44 -3.44
CA LEU A 19 -2.79 2.78 -3.38
C LEU A 19 -4.08 2.82 -2.53
N LYS A 20 -4.77 1.69 -2.37
CA LYS A 20 -6.00 1.60 -1.57
C LYS A 20 -5.65 1.65 -0.09
N ASP A 21 -4.56 1.01 0.33
CA ASP A 21 -4.04 1.10 1.69
C ASP A 21 -3.69 2.54 2.05
N LEU A 22 -2.97 3.24 1.17
CA LEU A 22 -2.62 4.65 1.37
C LEU A 22 -3.87 5.55 1.44
N LYS A 23 -4.88 5.32 0.59
CA LYS A 23 -6.16 6.04 0.65
C LYS A 23 -6.92 5.75 1.95
N ALA A 24 -6.93 4.50 2.39
CA ALA A 24 -7.56 4.09 3.65
C ALA A 24 -6.90 4.79 4.83
N LEU A 25 -5.55 4.82 4.86
CA LEU A 25 -4.79 5.53 5.89
C LEU A 25 -5.09 7.03 5.88
N LEU A 26 -5.07 7.70 4.73
CA LEU A 26 -5.38 9.13 4.64
C LEU A 26 -6.81 9.45 5.10
N ASN A 27 -7.77 8.57 4.82
CA ASN A 27 -9.13 8.70 5.34
C ASN A 27 -9.18 8.47 6.85
N HIS A 28 -8.48 7.46 7.36
CA HIS A 28 -8.41 7.18 8.79
C HIS A 28 -7.82 8.37 9.57
N LEU A 29 -6.69 8.91 9.13
CA LEU A 29 -6.03 10.07 9.74
C LEU A 29 -6.86 11.35 9.68
N ARG A 30 -7.79 11.46 8.72
CA ARG A 30 -8.75 12.57 8.67
C ARG A 30 -9.75 12.50 9.83
N TYR A 31 -10.17 11.30 10.23
CA TYR A 31 -11.08 11.09 11.38
C TYR A 31 -10.33 11.00 12.71
N HIS A 32 -9.05 10.66 12.67
CA HIS A 32 -8.16 10.46 13.82
C HIS A 32 -6.90 11.34 13.76
N PRO A 33 -7.04 12.68 13.75
CA PRO A 33 -5.91 13.59 13.61
C PRO A 33 -4.91 13.51 14.77
N GLU A 34 -5.32 13.01 15.94
CA GLU A 34 -4.47 12.78 17.11
C GLU A 34 -3.29 11.84 16.81
N LEU A 35 -3.47 10.89 15.88
CA LEU A 35 -2.41 9.95 15.50
C LEU A 35 -1.21 10.64 14.84
N LEU A 36 -1.42 11.82 14.25
CA LEU A 36 -0.40 12.61 13.58
C LEU A 36 0.53 13.35 14.55
N GLY A 37 0.14 13.52 15.83
CA GLY A 37 0.92 14.26 16.81
C GLY A 37 1.27 15.68 16.33
N GLU A 38 2.56 16.04 16.37
CA GLU A 38 3.06 17.35 15.94
C GLU A 38 2.80 17.65 14.46
N ASP A 39 2.65 16.61 13.64
CA ASP A 39 2.42 16.76 12.20
C ASP A 39 0.94 17.04 11.85
N ALA A 40 0.03 17.13 12.83
CA ALA A 40 -1.41 17.34 12.60
C ALA A 40 -1.71 18.62 11.80
N ALA A 41 -0.93 19.68 12.02
CA ALA A 41 -1.04 20.93 11.27
C ALA A 41 -0.77 20.76 9.76
N LEU A 42 0.00 19.74 9.38
CA LEU A 42 0.32 19.43 7.99
C LEU A 42 -0.79 18.63 7.29
N MET A 43 -1.83 18.19 8.00
CA MET A 43 -2.92 17.37 7.46
C MET A 43 -4.28 18.01 7.66
N THR A 44 -4.45 19.21 7.11
CA THR A 44 -5.77 19.87 7.07
C THR A 44 -6.76 19.08 6.23
N THR A 45 -8.07 19.30 6.44
CA THR A 45 -9.14 18.72 5.61
C THR A 45 -8.96 19.03 4.11
N GLY A 46 -8.46 20.22 3.78
CA GLY A 46 -8.16 20.58 2.39
C GLY A 46 -6.99 19.79 1.81
N SER A 47 -5.93 19.61 2.61
CA SER A 47 -4.76 18.82 2.23
C SER A 47 -5.08 17.35 2.02
N SER A 48 -5.87 16.74 2.91
CA SER A 48 -6.27 15.33 2.79
C SER A 48 -7.15 15.10 1.56
N GLN A 49 -8.13 15.98 1.29
CA GLN A 49 -8.93 15.90 0.06
C GLN A 49 -8.09 16.08 -1.21
N ALA A 50 -7.14 17.01 -1.21
CA ALA A 50 -6.25 17.21 -2.34
C ALA A 50 -5.39 15.97 -2.64
N LEU A 51 -4.88 15.30 -1.60
CA LEU A 51 -4.15 14.04 -1.75
C LEU A 51 -5.04 12.92 -2.28
N LEU A 52 -6.24 12.72 -1.71
CA LEU A 52 -7.16 11.68 -2.17
C LEU A 52 -7.55 11.85 -3.64
N ARG A 53 -7.80 13.09 -4.10
CA ARG A 53 -8.07 13.34 -5.53
C ARG A 53 -6.88 13.02 -6.43
N ARG A 54 -5.66 13.38 -6.01
CA ARG A 54 -4.44 13.05 -6.77
C ARG A 54 -4.22 11.54 -6.86
N LEU A 55 -4.46 10.81 -5.78
CA LEU A 55 -4.39 9.35 -5.77
C LEU A 55 -5.45 8.72 -6.68
N ALA A 56 -6.68 9.23 -6.67
CA ALA A 56 -7.72 8.75 -7.59
C ALA A 56 -7.36 8.95 -9.07
N VAL A 57 -6.72 10.07 -9.42
CA VAL A 57 -6.22 10.31 -10.79
C VAL A 57 -5.13 9.31 -11.16
N LEU A 58 -4.20 9.02 -10.23
CA LEU A 58 -3.14 8.03 -10.46
C LEU A 58 -3.71 6.62 -10.67
N GLU A 59 -4.69 6.21 -9.87
CA GLU A 59 -5.39 4.93 -10.06
C GLU A 59 -6.03 4.85 -11.45
N GLN A 60 -6.73 5.91 -11.89
CA GLN A 60 -7.33 5.97 -13.23
C GLN A 60 -6.29 5.88 -14.36
N GLN A 61 -5.06 6.31 -14.11
CA GLN A 61 -3.93 6.22 -15.05
C GLN A 61 -3.24 4.84 -15.04
N GLY A 62 -3.75 3.88 -14.26
CA GLY A 62 -3.17 2.54 -14.18
C GLY A 62 -1.96 2.46 -13.25
N ALA A 63 -1.82 3.39 -12.30
CA ALA A 63 -0.73 3.35 -11.32
C ALA A 63 -0.76 2.08 -10.46
N GLU A 64 -1.88 1.35 -10.36
CA GLU A 64 -1.91 0.01 -9.74
C GLU A 64 -0.90 -0.96 -10.36
N ALA A 65 -0.49 -0.80 -11.62
CA ALA A 65 0.56 -1.63 -12.23
C ALA A 65 1.99 -1.28 -11.74
N LEU A 66 2.16 -0.17 -11.01
CA LEU A 66 3.44 0.29 -10.45
C LEU A 66 3.57 -0.01 -8.96
N PHE A 67 2.47 -0.34 -8.29
CA PHE A 67 2.40 -0.62 -6.84
C PHE A 67 1.97 -2.07 -6.61
N GLY A 68 2.42 -2.66 -5.51
CA GLY A 68 2.16 -4.06 -5.16
C GLY A 68 3.39 -4.96 -5.35
N GLU A 69 3.41 -6.06 -4.63
CA GLU A 69 4.40 -7.11 -4.82
C GLU A 69 4.06 -7.89 -6.11
N PRO A 70 5.06 -8.28 -6.91
CA PRO A 70 4.81 -9.10 -8.09
C PRO A 70 4.08 -10.37 -7.68
N ALA A 71 2.99 -10.67 -8.40
CA ALA A 71 2.27 -11.91 -8.17
C ALA A 71 3.22 -13.10 -8.34
N LEU A 72 3.08 -14.07 -7.45
CA LEU A 72 3.78 -15.34 -7.53
C LEU A 72 3.54 -15.97 -8.91
N GLN A 73 4.58 -16.07 -9.74
CA GLN A 73 4.48 -16.74 -11.02
C GLN A 73 4.50 -18.24 -10.77
N LEU A 74 3.45 -18.93 -11.20
CA LEU A 74 3.30 -20.36 -10.95
C LEU A 74 4.41 -21.14 -11.67
N GLU A 75 4.93 -20.61 -12.78
CA GLU A 75 6.04 -21.15 -13.56
C GLU A 75 7.36 -21.17 -12.76
N ASP A 76 7.55 -20.25 -11.82
CA ASP A 76 8.72 -20.23 -10.93
C ASP A 76 8.70 -21.43 -9.95
N ILE A 77 7.51 -21.95 -9.67
CA ILE A 77 7.27 -23.02 -8.68
C ILE A 77 7.13 -24.39 -9.35
N LEU A 78 6.48 -24.42 -10.52
CA LEU A 78 6.09 -25.63 -11.26
C LEU A 78 7.18 -26.16 -12.19
N GLN A 79 8.46 -26.02 -11.82
CA GLN A 79 9.53 -26.62 -12.60
C GLN A 79 9.62 -28.13 -12.33
N PRO A 80 9.46 -29.00 -13.37
CA PRO A 80 9.70 -30.42 -13.23
C PRO A 80 11.14 -30.67 -12.82
N ALA A 81 11.35 -31.61 -11.90
CA ALA A 81 12.68 -32.13 -11.63
C ALA A 81 13.23 -32.86 -12.87
N SER A 82 14.55 -33.07 -12.91
CA SER A 82 15.22 -33.75 -14.03
C SER A 82 14.70 -35.17 -14.29
N ASP A 83 14.02 -35.78 -13.34
CA ASP A 83 13.36 -37.09 -13.44
C ASP A 83 11.89 -37.01 -13.92
N GLY A 84 11.40 -35.82 -14.27
CA GLY A 84 10.06 -35.57 -14.77
C GLY A 84 8.98 -35.44 -13.69
N ARG A 85 9.34 -35.50 -12.40
CA ARG A 85 8.37 -35.34 -11.30
C ARG A 85 8.13 -33.88 -10.96
N GLY A 86 6.87 -33.54 -10.63
CA GLY A 86 6.50 -32.24 -10.09
C GLY A 86 6.90 -32.08 -8.62
N ARG A 87 7.07 -30.83 -8.18
CA ARG A 87 7.36 -30.48 -6.78
C ARG A 87 6.08 -30.01 -6.08
N ILE A 88 5.89 -30.42 -4.82
CA ILE A 88 4.84 -29.89 -3.93
C ILE A 88 5.52 -28.93 -2.95
N HIS A 89 5.07 -27.68 -2.92
CA HIS A 89 5.54 -26.67 -1.98
C HIS A 89 4.47 -26.42 -0.93
N LEU A 90 4.85 -26.41 0.34
CA LEU A 90 4.01 -26.00 1.45
C LEU A 90 4.48 -24.61 1.87
N LEU A 91 3.62 -23.61 1.69
CA LEU A 91 3.89 -22.22 2.07
C LEU A 91 2.99 -21.91 3.28
N ASP A 92 3.58 -21.37 4.35
CA ASP A 92 2.91 -20.88 5.56
C ASP A 92 2.82 -19.35 5.52
#